data_AF-A0A8T3YC80-F1
#
_entry.id   AF-A0A8T3YC80-F1
#
_cell.length_a   1.000
_cell.length_b   1.000
_cell.length_c   1.000
_cell.angle_alpha   90.00
_cell.angle_beta   90.00
_cell.angle_gamma   90.00
#
_symmetry.space_group_name_H-M   'P 1'
#
loop_
_entity.id
_entity.type
_entity.pdbx_description
1 polymer ?
#
loop_
_entity_poly.entity_id
_entity_poly.type
_entity_poly.pdbx_seq_one_letter_code
_entity_poly.pdbx_strand_id
1 'polypeptide(L)'
;MGTVYFFKRERKVTKSLSTYNERKRIAMDEFIIVLIIAFVLLIGMGIFFNLGPTTAPPPEPIIKDVSIDKFSLGTIGYSGSSVSSSYSIEPFVAGAMQTETAKTVTEFDVSAHIIFGGTPQSFTITTDPEVLRSIEASTIEFDIEDTNKYGNLVVKWNGEELLNKELDKGRQKLRVEREKVKDVNTLEFTTAGSWRFWANTIYKIKDLRIDHEYGQSKVSQFALSQRELETLDKIEVTFSGSVVTPGKLLVKANGFVVFEKNYVGGSERFSFNHQTLPLSVGNNALSFVAQGGGLFNVDSSRVEVFSSSTAVEKRRSFTVTESQFNLLNKTSGVININVSNILKPGSLTVAINNRSVQINPQTGINHINFNKADVVVGENNLKFTATGNLEIPQVVVKAL
;
A
#
# COMPACT_ATOMS: atom_id res chain seq x y z
N MET A 1 -30.19 -11.54 -39.24
CA MET A 1 -29.62 -12.28 -40.40
C MET A 1 -28.20 -12.70 -40.05
N GLY A 2 -27.82 -13.96 -40.25
CA GLY A 2 -26.44 -14.47 -40.08
C GLY A 2 -26.20 -15.34 -38.83
N THR A 3 -26.79 -16.53 -38.70
CA THR A 3 -26.26 -17.87 -39.11
C THR A 3 -25.35 -18.54 -38.06
N VAL A 4 -25.87 -19.65 -37.52
CA VAL A 4 -25.25 -20.63 -36.60
C VAL A 4 -24.53 -21.71 -37.41
N TYR A 5 -23.40 -22.25 -36.92
CA TYR A 5 -22.94 -23.60 -37.30
C TYR A 5 -22.33 -24.37 -36.12
N PHE A 6 -22.90 -25.56 -35.89
CA PHE A 6 -22.40 -26.66 -35.06
C PHE A 6 -21.44 -27.55 -35.87
N PHE A 7 -20.43 -28.14 -35.23
CA PHE A 7 -19.67 -29.27 -35.79
C PHE A 7 -19.76 -30.50 -34.87
N LYS A 8 -20.44 -31.54 -35.37
CA LYS A 8 -20.52 -32.91 -34.84
C LYS A 8 -19.53 -33.77 -35.62
N ARG A 9 -18.73 -34.61 -34.97
CA ARG A 9 -17.81 -35.56 -35.64
C ARG A 9 -18.01 -36.98 -35.10
N GLU A 10 -18.51 -37.87 -35.95
CA GLU A 10 -18.55 -39.32 -35.77
C GLU A 10 -17.42 -39.98 -36.60
N ARG A 11 -16.81 -41.06 -36.08
CA ARG A 11 -16.13 -42.12 -36.86
C ARG A 11 -16.38 -43.45 -36.15
N LYS A 12 -17.23 -44.31 -36.74
CA LYS A 12 -16.95 -45.38 -37.72
C LYS A 12 -16.22 -46.59 -37.13
N VAL A 13 -17.04 -47.58 -36.79
CA VAL A 13 -16.76 -49.02 -36.67
C VAL A 13 -16.48 -49.60 -38.06
N THR A 14 -15.52 -50.52 -38.18
CA THR A 14 -15.39 -51.37 -39.38
C THR A 14 -15.09 -52.80 -38.95
N LYS A 15 -16.08 -53.68 -39.12
CA LYS A 15 -15.89 -55.14 -39.18
C LYS A 15 -15.55 -55.50 -40.62
N SER A 16 -14.59 -56.40 -40.82
CA SER A 16 -14.47 -57.15 -42.07
C SER A 16 -14.40 -58.63 -41.75
N LEU A 17 -15.21 -59.40 -42.48
CA LEU A 17 -15.25 -60.86 -42.54
C LEU A 17 -14.51 -61.26 -43.82
N SER A 18 -13.68 -62.30 -43.78
CA SER A 18 -13.33 -63.09 -44.97
C SER A 18 -13.02 -64.54 -44.58
N THR A 19 -13.92 -65.44 -45.02
CA THR A 19 -13.70 -66.74 -45.69
C THR A 19 -12.40 -67.52 -45.40
N TYR A 20 -12.43 -68.68 -44.75
CA TYR A 20 -12.89 -70.02 -45.21
C TYR A 20 -12.09 -70.60 -46.40
N ASN A 21 -10.98 -71.28 -46.11
CA ASN A 21 -10.67 -72.68 -46.49
C ASN A 21 -9.16 -72.92 -46.57
N GLU A 22 -8.59 -73.65 -45.61
CA GLU A 22 -7.61 -74.70 -45.94
C GLU A 22 -7.49 -75.68 -44.77
N ARG A 23 -8.24 -76.78 -44.86
CA ARG A 23 -7.93 -78.00 -44.12
C ARG A 23 -6.70 -78.63 -44.77
N LYS A 24 -5.76 -79.03 -43.91
CA LYS A 24 -4.98 -80.30 -43.93
C LYS A 24 -3.47 -80.08 -43.82
N ARG A 25 -3.02 -79.70 -42.61
CA ARG A 25 -1.73 -80.08 -41.99
C ARG A 25 -1.74 -79.78 -40.47
N ILE A 26 -2.83 -80.15 -39.81
CA ILE A 26 -2.93 -80.11 -38.34
C ILE A 26 -2.53 -81.49 -37.84
N ALA A 27 -1.36 -81.59 -37.20
CA ALA A 27 -1.06 -82.61 -36.20
C ALA A 27 0.24 -82.32 -35.44
N MET A 28 1.23 -81.65 -36.06
CA MET A 28 2.56 -81.49 -35.44
C MET A 28 2.88 -80.06 -34.99
N ASP A 29 2.48 -79.02 -35.75
CA ASP A 29 2.79 -77.63 -35.39
C ASP A 29 1.93 -77.10 -34.22
N GLU A 30 0.65 -77.49 -34.13
CA GLU A 30 -0.18 -77.11 -32.98
C GLU A 30 0.27 -77.79 -31.68
N PHE A 31 0.82 -79.01 -31.73
CA PHE A 31 1.39 -79.66 -30.55
C PHE A 31 2.65 -78.94 -30.06
N ILE A 32 3.52 -78.51 -30.97
CA ILE A 32 4.72 -77.73 -30.62
C ILE A 32 4.32 -76.37 -30.04
N ILE A 33 3.32 -75.70 -30.60
CA ILE A 33 2.82 -74.42 -30.08
C ILE A 33 2.22 -74.59 -28.68
N VAL A 34 1.42 -75.63 -28.45
CA VAL A 34 0.86 -75.92 -27.11
C VAL A 34 1.95 -76.29 -26.11
N LEU A 35 2.99 -77.04 -26.54
CA LEU A 35 4.14 -77.37 -25.69
C LEU A 35 4.95 -76.12 -25.32
N ILE A 36 5.17 -75.21 -26.27
CA ILE A 36 5.86 -73.92 -26.02
C ILE A 36 5.04 -73.05 -25.07
N ILE A 37 3.73 -72.96 -25.25
CA ILE A 37 2.84 -72.22 -24.34
C ILE A 37 2.87 -72.82 -22.93
N ALA A 38 2.81 -74.15 -22.81
CA ALA A 38 2.92 -74.85 -21.53
C ALA A 38 4.29 -74.64 -20.86
N PHE A 39 5.37 -74.61 -21.64
CA PHE A 39 6.72 -74.37 -21.13
C PHE A 39 6.92 -72.91 -20.67
N VAL A 40 6.35 -71.94 -21.39
CA VAL A 40 6.33 -70.53 -20.99
C VAL A 40 5.50 -70.33 -19.72
N LEU A 41 4.36 -71.01 -19.60
CA LEU A 41 3.56 -71.00 -18.37
C LEU A 41 4.28 -71.65 -17.19
N LEU A 42 5.01 -72.75 -17.40
CA LEU A 42 5.81 -73.39 -16.35
C LEU A 42 6.99 -72.53 -15.90
N ILE A 43 7.67 -71.84 -16.82
CA ILE A 43 8.73 -70.88 -16.47
C ILE A 43 8.13 -69.66 -15.75
N GLY A 44 6.98 -69.16 -16.22
CA GLY A 44 6.25 -68.07 -15.57
C GLY A 44 5.79 -68.43 -14.15
N MET A 45 5.30 -69.65 -13.93
CA MET A 45 4.97 -70.17 -12.60
C MET A 45 6.23 -70.38 -11.77
N GLY A 46 7.33 -70.87 -12.35
CA GLY A 46 8.62 -71.00 -11.66
C GLY A 46 9.14 -69.66 -11.13
N ILE A 47 8.99 -68.56 -11.88
CA ILE A 47 9.36 -67.21 -11.43
C ILE A 47 8.41 -66.72 -10.32
N PHE A 48 7.11 -67.03 -10.41
CA PHE A 48 6.13 -66.68 -9.37
C PHE A 48 6.31 -67.46 -8.06
N PHE A 49 6.76 -68.71 -8.10
CA PHE A 49 6.97 -69.54 -6.91
C PHE A 49 8.37 -69.45 -6.31
N ASN A 50 9.36 -68.90 -7.04
CA ASN A 50 10.70 -68.65 -6.49
C ASN A 50 10.83 -67.28 -5.78
N LEU A 51 9.77 -66.48 -5.78
CA LEU A 51 9.53 -65.49 -4.72
C LEU A 51 9.06 -66.28 -3.50
N GLY A 52 10.03 -66.87 -2.77
CA GLY A 52 9.78 -67.49 -1.47
C GLY A 52 8.93 -66.58 -0.58
N PRO A 53 8.24 -67.13 0.43
CA PRO A 53 7.31 -66.37 1.26
C PRO A 53 7.98 -65.06 1.66
N THR A 54 7.55 -63.95 1.07
CA THR A 54 7.97 -62.63 1.49
C THR A 54 7.46 -62.55 2.91
N THR A 55 8.33 -62.86 3.87
CA THR A 55 8.11 -62.55 5.27
C THR A 55 7.78 -61.07 5.23
N ALA A 56 6.49 -60.75 5.42
CA ALA A 56 6.07 -59.37 5.50
C ALA A 56 7.08 -58.70 6.46
N PRO A 57 7.75 -57.61 6.04
CA PRO A 57 8.65 -56.92 6.94
C PRO A 57 7.89 -56.75 8.26
N PRO A 58 8.51 -57.10 9.40
CA PRO A 58 7.83 -57.05 10.69
C PRO A 58 7.10 -55.72 10.77
N PRO A 59 5.80 -55.70 11.11
CA PRO A 59 4.98 -54.50 11.04
C PRO A 59 5.77 -53.39 11.72
N GLU A 60 6.11 -52.34 10.95
CA GLU A 60 6.87 -51.23 11.50
C GLU A 60 6.17 -50.82 12.78
N PRO A 61 6.88 -50.75 13.92
CA PRO A 61 6.25 -50.42 15.18
C PRO A 61 5.51 -49.11 14.96
N ILE A 62 4.18 -49.14 15.09
CA ILE A 62 3.35 -47.96 14.93
C ILE A 62 3.79 -46.99 16.03
N ILE A 63 4.65 -46.04 15.67
CA ILE A 63 5.06 -44.98 16.58
C ILE A 63 3.81 -44.17 16.82
N LYS A 64 3.21 -44.36 18.00
CA LYS A 64 2.03 -43.62 18.40
C LYS A 64 2.47 -42.19 18.71
N ASP A 65 1.89 -41.22 18.00
CA ASP A 65 1.99 -39.79 18.33
C ASP A 65 1.89 -39.57 19.85
N VAL A 66 2.95 -39.08 20.47
CA VAL A 66 2.95 -38.75 21.90
C VAL A 66 2.59 -37.29 22.06
N SER A 67 1.39 -37.01 22.56
CA SER A 67 0.99 -35.64 22.94
C SER A 67 1.80 -35.20 24.15
N ILE A 68 2.60 -34.14 23.99
CA ILE A 68 3.40 -33.55 25.06
C ILE A 68 2.53 -32.59 25.87
N ASP A 69 1.80 -31.69 25.20
CA ASP A 69 0.95 -30.71 25.87
C ASP A 69 -0.18 -30.21 24.96
N LYS A 70 -1.25 -29.66 25.57
CA LYS A 70 -2.41 -29.07 24.90
C LYS A 70 -2.96 -27.89 25.70
N PHE A 71 -3.04 -26.72 25.06
CA PHE A 71 -3.55 -25.51 25.68
C PHE A 71 -4.32 -24.62 24.69
N SER A 72 -5.00 -23.60 25.22
CA SER A 72 -5.67 -22.55 24.45
C SER A 72 -4.91 -21.22 24.51
N LEU A 73 -4.84 -20.53 23.36
CA LEU A 73 -4.23 -19.20 23.26
C LEU A 73 -5.29 -18.08 23.23
N GLY A 74 -6.50 -18.39 22.78
CA GLY A 74 -7.55 -17.40 22.54
C GLY A 74 -7.18 -16.48 21.37
N THR A 75 -7.55 -15.21 21.47
CA THR A 75 -7.19 -14.21 20.45
C THR A 75 -5.74 -13.76 20.60
N ILE A 76 -5.00 -13.80 19.50
CA ILE A 76 -3.61 -13.34 19.37
C ILE A 76 -3.48 -12.32 18.26
N GLY A 77 -2.59 -11.34 18.48
CA GLY A 77 -2.38 -10.23 17.57
C GLY A 77 -3.18 -9.00 17.97
N TYR A 78 -3.48 -8.13 17.02
CA TYR A 78 -4.00 -6.80 17.30
C TYR A 78 -5.47 -6.80 17.73
N SER A 79 -5.72 -6.59 19.03
CA SER A 79 -7.06 -6.44 19.60
C SER A 79 -7.38 -4.96 19.85
N GLY A 80 -8.07 -4.34 18.88
CA GLY A 80 -8.56 -2.97 18.99
C GLY A 80 -7.71 -1.94 18.24
N SER A 81 -8.40 -0.88 17.81
CA SER A 81 -7.83 0.26 17.10
C SER A 81 -7.93 1.49 18.01
N SER A 82 -6.84 2.23 18.16
CA SER A 82 -6.86 3.54 18.81
C SER A 82 -6.35 4.60 17.85
N VAL A 83 -6.81 5.84 18.02
CA VAL A 83 -6.28 6.98 17.28
C VAL A 83 -4.80 7.14 17.64
N SER A 84 -3.90 6.95 16.66
CA SER A 84 -2.46 7.20 16.83
C SER A 84 -2.11 8.65 16.50
N SER A 85 -2.74 9.20 15.45
CA SER A 85 -2.56 10.58 15.01
C SER A 85 -3.89 11.19 14.59
N SER A 86 -4.03 12.50 14.76
CA SER A 86 -5.22 13.26 14.42
C SER A 86 -4.82 14.59 13.80
N TYR A 87 -5.39 14.89 12.63
CA TYR A 87 -5.11 16.10 11.85
C TYR A 87 -6.41 16.87 11.68
N SER A 88 -6.45 18.11 12.19
CA SER A 88 -7.57 19.01 11.96
C SER A 88 -7.29 19.85 10.71
N ILE A 89 -8.30 20.00 9.86
CA ILE A 89 -8.27 20.87 8.69
C ILE A 89 -9.09 22.11 9.05
N GLU A 90 -8.48 23.29 8.88
CA GLU A 90 -9.15 24.57 9.11
C GLU A 90 -10.38 24.73 8.21
N PRO A 91 -11.40 25.50 8.62
CA PRO A 91 -12.60 25.70 7.81
C PRO A 91 -12.27 26.20 6.40
N PHE A 92 -13.01 25.70 5.40
CA PHE A 92 -12.79 26.08 4.01
C PHE A 92 -14.06 25.96 3.18
N VAL A 93 -14.04 26.52 1.96
CA VAL A 93 -15.14 26.39 1.00
C VAL A 93 -14.69 25.50 -0.17
N ALA A 94 -15.12 24.24 -0.18
CA ALA A 94 -14.88 23.36 -1.32
C ALA A 94 -15.63 23.89 -2.55
N GLY A 95 -14.96 23.94 -3.69
CA GLY A 95 -15.50 24.55 -4.91
C GLY A 95 -15.11 26.01 -5.13
N ALA A 96 -14.66 26.72 -4.10
CA ALA A 96 -14.11 28.07 -4.25
C ALA A 96 -12.62 28.01 -4.60
N MET A 97 -12.13 29.03 -5.31
CA MET A 97 -10.70 29.23 -5.53
C MET A 97 -9.99 29.37 -4.18
N GLN A 98 -8.95 28.58 -3.97
CA GLN A 98 -8.15 28.62 -2.74
C GLN A 98 -6.86 29.40 -2.99
N THR A 99 -6.34 30.03 -1.94
CA THR A 99 -5.05 30.71 -1.98
C THR A 99 -4.12 30.18 -0.91
N GLU A 100 -2.84 30.03 -1.24
CA GLU A 100 -1.78 29.70 -0.30
C GLU A 100 -0.61 30.65 -0.48
N THR A 101 -0.19 31.28 0.61
CA THR A 101 0.93 32.22 0.58
C THR A 101 2.25 31.46 0.54
N ALA A 102 2.94 31.54 -0.60
CA ALA A 102 4.22 30.89 -0.84
C ALA A 102 5.40 31.69 -0.28
N LYS A 103 5.30 33.03 -0.29
CA LYS A 103 6.38 33.90 0.17
C LYS A 103 5.84 35.26 0.61
N THR A 104 6.45 35.81 1.65
CA THR A 104 6.31 37.21 2.03
C THR A 104 7.68 37.85 2.24
N VAL A 105 7.79 39.14 1.91
CA VAL A 105 8.96 39.99 2.18
C VAL A 105 8.45 41.37 2.59
N THR A 106 8.87 41.84 3.77
CA THR A 106 8.35 43.08 4.36
C THR A 106 8.79 44.33 3.61
N GLU A 107 10.09 44.45 3.31
CA GLU A 107 10.65 45.63 2.64
C GLU A 107 11.95 45.27 1.92
N PHE A 108 12.19 45.87 0.76
CA PHE A 108 13.46 45.83 0.05
C PHE A 108 13.60 46.97 -0.95
N ASP A 109 14.86 47.30 -1.27
CA ASP A 109 15.20 48.34 -2.25
C ASP A 109 15.78 47.73 -3.52
N VAL A 110 15.37 48.28 -4.65
CA VAL A 110 15.91 47.94 -5.97
C VAL A 110 16.42 49.21 -6.61
N SER A 111 17.68 49.20 -7.01
CA SER A 111 18.31 50.36 -7.64
C SER A 111 19.21 49.97 -8.81
N ALA A 112 19.41 50.90 -9.74
CA ALA A 112 20.43 50.77 -10.79
C ALA A 112 21.28 52.02 -10.85
N HIS A 113 22.59 51.80 -10.80
CA HIS A 113 23.61 52.79 -11.13
C HIS A 113 24.36 52.33 -12.37
N ILE A 114 24.52 53.22 -13.36
CA ILE A 114 25.27 52.88 -14.58
C ILE A 114 26.76 52.61 -14.28
N ILE A 115 27.32 53.30 -13.28
CA ILE A 115 28.75 53.24 -12.95
C ILE A 115 29.05 52.16 -11.90
N PHE A 116 28.19 52.04 -10.87
CA PHE A 116 28.42 51.15 -9.74
C PHE A 116 27.61 49.84 -9.78
N GLY A 117 26.88 49.60 -10.87
CA GLY A 117 25.94 48.49 -10.98
C GLY A 117 24.63 48.75 -10.24
N GLY A 118 23.65 47.87 -10.44
CA GLY A 118 22.42 47.88 -9.67
C GLY A 118 22.46 46.98 -8.44
N THR A 119 21.47 47.13 -7.57
CA THR A 119 21.14 46.20 -6.49
C THR A 119 19.91 45.40 -6.89
N PRO A 120 20.05 44.42 -7.80
CA PRO A 120 18.94 43.53 -8.12
C PRO A 120 18.56 42.71 -6.87
N GLN A 121 17.28 42.44 -6.70
CA GLN A 121 16.78 41.56 -5.64
C GLN A 121 16.23 40.30 -6.26
N SER A 122 16.57 39.15 -5.70
CA SER A 122 16.13 37.84 -6.18
C SER A 122 15.62 37.01 -5.02
N PHE A 123 14.45 36.41 -5.21
CA PHE A 123 13.78 35.58 -4.22
C PHE A 123 13.55 34.19 -4.79
N THR A 124 13.87 33.17 -4.00
CA THR A 124 13.52 31.78 -4.30
C THR A 124 12.17 31.45 -3.67
N ILE A 125 11.28 30.87 -4.47
CA ILE A 125 9.96 30.39 -4.05
C ILE A 125 9.93 28.88 -4.27
N THR A 126 9.71 28.13 -3.21
CA THR A 126 9.52 26.68 -3.27
C THR A 126 8.04 26.38 -3.16
N THR A 127 7.50 25.65 -4.13
CA THR A 127 6.09 25.25 -4.18
C THR A 127 5.97 23.78 -3.80
N ASP A 128 5.06 23.47 -2.87
CA ASP A 128 4.77 22.08 -2.51
C ASP A 128 4.31 21.29 -3.74
N PRO A 129 4.83 20.07 -4.01
CA PRO A 129 4.46 19.30 -5.20
C PRO A 129 2.96 19.01 -5.36
N GLU A 130 2.22 18.86 -4.26
CA GLU A 130 0.78 18.62 -4.30
C GLU A 130 0.01 19.90 -4.62
N VAL A 131 0.45 21.04 -4.08
CA VAL A 131 -0.08 22.36 -4.45
C VAL A 131 0.23 22.63 -5.91
N LEU A 132 1.46 22.38 -6.35
CA LEU A 132 1.87 22.55 -7.75
C LEU A 132 0.92 21.81 -8.71
N ARG A 133 0.49 20.59 -8.39
CA ARG A 133 -0.45 19.83 -9.24
C ARG A 133 -1.84 20.48 -9.37
N SER A 134 -2.26 21.29 -8.40
CA SER A 134 -3.57 21.94 -8.35
C SER A 134 -3.56 23.44 -8.62
N ILE A 135 -2.39 24.08 -8.72
CA ILE A 135 -2.26 25.50 -9.07
C ILE A 135 -2.98 25.78 -10.39
N GLU A 136 -3.65 26.92 -10.43
CA GLU A 136 -4.21 27.53 -11.64
C GLU A 136 -3.40 28.79 -12.01
N ALA A 137 -2.93 29.55 -11.01
CA ALA A 137 -2.03 30.69 -11.22
C ALA A 137 -1.28 31.05 -9.95
N SER A 138 -0.31 31.95 -10.07
CA SER A 138 0.25 32.66 -8.93
C SER A 138 0.02 34.15 -9.07
N THR A 139 -0.29 34.80 -7.96
CA THR A 139 -0.48 36.23 -7.87
C THR A 139 0.67 36.82 -7.05
N ILE A 140 1.36 37.80 -7.62
CA ILE A 140 2.43 38.56 -6.97
C ILE A 140 1.88 39.93 -6.67
N GLU A 141 1.84 40.31 -5.41
CA GLU A 141 1.39 41.62 -4.97
C GLU A 141 2.47 42.32 -4.15
N PHE A 142 2.66 43.62 -4.35
CA PHE A 142 3.63 44.42 -3.61
C PHE A 142 3.26 45.90 -3.68
N ASP A 143 3.77 46.71 -2.76
CA ASP A 143 3.55 48.15 -2.70
C ASP A 143 4.82 48.92 -3.03
N ILE A 144 4.71 49.92 -3.91
CA ILE A 144 5.79 50.89 -4.14
C ILE A 144 5.59 52.03 -3.15
N GLU A 145 6.45 52.09 -2.13
CA GLU A 145 6.41 53.15 -1.13
C GLU A 145 7.04 54.44 -1.67
N ASP A 146 8.17 54.32 -2.35
CA ASP A 146 8.89 55.46 -2.89
C ASP A 146 9.62 55.13 -4.19
N THR A 147 9.70 56.12 -5.07
CA THR A 147 10.42 56.03 -6.34
C THR A 147 10.69 57.41 -6.92
N ASN A 148 11.83 57.56 -7.60
CA ASN A 148 12.15 58.75 -8.37
C ASN A 148 11.74 58.65 -9.85
N LYS A 149 11.21 57.50 -10.27
CA LYS A 149 10.73 57.23 -11.65
C LYS A 149 11.74 57.56 -12.74
N TYR A 150 13.03 57.44 -12.45
CA TYR A 150 14.03 57.74 -13.47
C TYR A 150 14.12 56.66 -14.53
N GLY A 151 13.78 55.42 -14.23
CA GLY A 151 13.75 54.31 -15.18
C GLY A 151 12.74 53.24 -14.78
N ASN A 152 12.62 52.21 -15.62
CA ASN A 152 11.61 51.17 -15.42
C ASN A 152 11.96 50.24 -14.25
N LEU A 153 10.93 49.81 -13.51
CA LEU A 153 11.02 48.61 -12.69
C LEU A 153 10.82 47.40 -13.61
N VAL A 154 11.74 46.44 -13.54
CA VAL A 154 11.68 45.19 -14.29
C VAL A 154 11.48 44.05 -13.32
N VAL A 155 10.37 43.32 -13.45
CA VAL A 155 10.04 42.14 -12.64
C VAL A 155 10.08 40.92 -13.53
N LYS A 156 10.85 39.90 -13.14
CA LYS A 156 10.98 38.65 -13.89
C LYS A 156 10.59 37.45 -13.03
N TRP A 157 9.92 36.49 -13.65
CA TRP A 157 9.60 35.20 -13.07
C TRP A 157 10.27 34.11 -13.89
N ASN A 158 11.16 33.34 -13.26
CA ASN A 158 11.96 32.31 -13.92
C ASN A 158 12.73 32.84 -15.14
N GLY A 159 13.20 34.08 -15.06
CA GLY A 159 13.90 34.78 -16.13
C GLY A 159 13.00 35.43 -17.19
N GLU A 160 11.70 35.14 -17.20
CA GLU A 160 10.73 35.75 -18.12
C GLU A 160 10.19 37.06 -17.55
N GLU A 161 10.13 38.11 -18.37
CA GLU A 161 9.64 39.43 -17.96
C GLU A 161 8.12 39.44 -17.75
N LEU A 162 7.69 39.78 -16.53
CA LEU A 162 6.28 40.02 -16.20
C LEU A 162 5.90 41.49 -16.31
N LEU A 163 6.87 42.38 -16.09
CA LEU A 163 6.66 43.81 -15.97
C LEU A 163 7.95 44.54 -16.35
N ASN A 164 7.83 45.59 -17.16
CA ASN A 164 8.93 46.51 -17.48
C ASN A 164 8.37 47.88 -17.85
N LYS A 165 8.13 48.69 -16.84
CA LYS A 165 7.61 50.06 -17.01
C LYS A 165 7.97 50.94 -15.81
N GLU A 166 7.90 52.24 -16.02
CA GLU A 166 7.88 53.21 -14.91
C GLU A 166 6.59 53.03 -14.12
N LEU A 167 6.71 53.02 -12.80
CA LEU A 167 5.58 52.84 -11.88
C LEU A 167 5.49 54.00 -10.89
N ASP A 168 4.25 54.33 -10.55
CA ASP A 168 3.92 55.25 -9.46
C ASP A 168 3.91 54.52 -8.11
N LYS A 169 3.81 55.30 -7.03
CA LYS A 169 3.58 54.76 -5.69
C LYS A 169 2.24 54.01 -5.64
N GLY A 170 2.19 52.95 -4.83
CA GLY A 170 0.98 52.17 -4.57
C GLY A 170 1.08 50.70 -4.97
N ARG A 171 -0.05 50.00 -4.77
CA ARG A 171 -0.17 48.54 -4.91
C ARG A 171 -0.06 48.10 -6.36
N GLN A 172 0.81 47.12 -6.60
CA GLN A 172 0.97 46.42 -7.86
C GLN A 172 0.49 44.98 -7.68
N LYS A 173 -0.13 44.44 -8.73
CA LYS A 173 -0.60 43.04 -8.80
C LYS A 173 -0.24 42.46 -10.15
N LEU A 174 0.56 41.40 -10.14
CA LEU A 174 0.98 40.67 -11.33
C LEU A 174 0.46 39.23 -11.24
N ARG A 175 0.02 38.68 -12.37
CA ARG A 175 -0.43 37.29 -12.48
C ARG A 175 0.59 36.46 -13.25
N VAL A 176 0.84 35.25 -12.77
CA VAL A 176 1.69 34.24 -13.39
C VAL A 176 0.83 33.02 -13.69
N GLU A 177 0.72 32.68 -14.98
CA GLU A 177 -0.06 31.52 -15.41
C GLU A 177 0.56 30.19 -14.97
N ARG A 178 -0.27 29.16 -14.81
CA ARG A 178 0.11 27.84 -14.30
C ARG A 178 1.35 27.25 -14.99
N GLU A 179 1.46 27.38 -16.31
CA GLU A 179 2.52 26.77 -17.11
C GLU A 179 3.91 27.31 -16.76
N LYS A 180 3.97 28.50 -16.15
CA LYS A 180 5.21 29.15 -15.75
C LYS A 180 5.62 28.85 -14.30
N VAL A 181 4.73 28.24 -13.52
CA VAL A 181 4.98 27.87 -12.12
C VAL A 181 5.62 26.49 -12.06
N LYS A 182 6.83 26.44 -11.49
CA LYS A 182 7.65 25.24 -11.26
C LYS A 182 7.63 24.86 -9.78
N ASP A 183 8.29 23.77 -9.44
CA ASP A 183 8.60 23.36 -8.07
C ASP A 183 9.48 24.38 -7.34
N VAL A 184 10.49 24.91 -8.05
CA VAL A 184 11.35 26.00 -7.58
C VAL A 184 11.29 27.13 -8.59
N ASN A 185 10.89 28.31 -8.11
CA ASN A 185 10.79 29.51 -8.93
C ASN A 185 11.72 30.60 -8.42
N THR A 186 12.14 31.48 -9.33
CA THR A 186 12.93 32.66 -9.02
C THR A 186 12.16 33.90 -9.43
N LEU A 187 11.92 34.79 -8.48
CA LEU A 187 11.35 36.11 -8.70
C LEU A 187 12.46 37.16 -8.58
N GLU A 188 12.69 37.91 -9.65
CA GLU A 188 13.73 38.93 -9.69
C GLU A 188 13.12 40.32 -9.88
N PHE A 189 13.60 41.27 -9.09
CA PHE A 189 13.34 42.69 -9.28
C PHE A 189 14.65 43.37 -9.66
N THR A 190 14.62 44.06 -10.78
CA THR A 190 15.74 44.86 -11.29
C THR A 190 15.22 46.20 -11.79
N THR A 191 16.11 47.12 -12.14
CA THR A 191 15.72 48.37 -12.78
C THR A 191 16.45 48.50 -14.11
N ALA A 192 15.75 49.00 -15.13
CA ALA A 192 16.35 49.30 -16.42
C ALA A 192 16.90 50.72 -16.42
N GLY A 193 18.01 50.92 -17.14
CA GLY A 193 18.67 52.22 -17.23
C GLY A 193 17.78 53.30 -17.85
N SER A 194 17.91 54.52 -17.33
CA SER A 194 17.32 55.73 -17.89
C SER A 194 18.24 56.40 -18.91
N TRP A 195 17.70 57.30 -19.74
CA TRP A 195 18.52 58.29 -20.46
C TRP A 195 19.29 59.22 -19.51
N ARG A 196 18.82 59.38 -18.26
CA ARG A 196 19.49 60.16 -17.21
C ARG A 196 20.62 59.35 -16.59
N PHE A 197 21.72 59.23 -17.32
CA PHE A 197 22.84 58.38 -16.90
C PHE A 197 23.52 58.80 -15.58
N TRP A 198 23.33 60.06 -15.19
CA TRP A 198 23.85 60.64 -13.94
C TRP A 198 22.95 60.42 -12.72
N ALA A 199 21.75 59.83 -12.88
CA ALA A 199 20.81 59.64 -11.79
C ALA A 199 20.43 58.17 -11.61
N ASN A 200 20.38 57.73 -10.36
CA ASN A 200 20.06 56.34 -10.03
C ASN A 200 18.57 56.12 -10.14
N THR A 201 18.14 55.02 -10.73
CA THR A 201 16.74 54.60 -10.62
C THR A 201 16.58 53.89 -9.29
N ILE A 202 15.59 54.28 -8.48
CA ILE A 202 15.36 53.69 -7.14
C ILE A 202 13.88 53.39 -6.98
N TYR A 203 13.58 52.19 -6.48
CA TYR A 203 12.28 51.75 -6.00
C TYR A 203 12.42 51.18 -4.59
N LYS A 204 11.64 51.72 -3.65
CA LYS A 204 11.44 51.15 -2.32
C LYS A 204 10.14 50.35 -2.32
N ILE A 205 10.24 49.05 -2.09
CA ILE A 205 9.12 48.11 -2.22
C ILE A 205 8.80 47.51 -0.86
N LYS A 206 7.51 47.42 -0.53
CA LYS A 206 6.99 46.84 0.70
C LYS A 206 5.94 45.76 0.44
N ASP A 207 5.72 44.94 1.46
CA ASP A 207 4.63 43.97 1.56
C ASP A 207 4.50 43.08 0.32
N LEU A 208 5.65 42.61 -0.18
CA LEU A 208 5.69 41.63 -1.26
C LEU A 208 5.08 40.33 -0.74
N ARG A 209 4.04 39.87 -1.42
CA ARG A 209 3.32 38.64 -1.14
C ARG A 209 3.11 37.87 -2.43
N ILE A 210 3.43 36.58 -2.38
CA ILE A 210 3.23 35.66 -3.50
C ILE A 210 2.22 34.62 -3.04
N ASP A 211 1.05 34.61 -3.65
CA ASP A 211 -0.01 33.67 -3.37
C ASP A 211 -0.19 32.72 -4.56
N HIS A 212 -0.18 31.42 -4.29
CA HIS A 212 -0.59 30.40 -5.25
C HIS A 212 -2.11 30.28 -5.21
N GLU A 213 -2.75 30.58 -6.33
CA GLU A 213 -4.16 30.29 -6.57
C GLU A 213 -4.24 28.86 -7.09
N TYR A 214 -4.82 27.97 -6.29
CA TYR A 214 -5.12 26.60 -6.72
C TYR A 214 -6.64 26.43 -6.77
N GLY A 215 -7.08 25.54 -7.66
CA GLY A 215 -8.46 25.50 -8.14
C GLY A 215 -9.51 25.18 -7.08
N GLN A 216 -10.64 24.69 -7.54
CA GLN A 216 -11.82 24.37 -6.72
C GLN A 216 -11.62 23.27 -5.65
N SER A 217 -10.37 22.84 -5.41
CA SER A 217 -10.02 21.80 -4.46
C SER A 217 -9.23 22.33 -3.28
N LYS A 218 -9.72 22.06 -2.07
CA LYS A 218 -8.90 22.19 -0.86
C LYS A 218 -8.05 20.94 -0.70
N VAL A 219 -6.73 21.09 -0.74
CA VAL A 219 -5.78 20.02 -0.44
C VAL A 219 -5.30 20.19 1.01
N SER A 220 -5.14 19.08 1.72
CA SER A 220 -4.59 19.04 3.07
C SER A 220 -3.74 17.80 3.21
N GLN A 221 -2.59 17.94 3.88
CA GLN A 221 -1.67 16.82 4.06
C GLN A 221 -1.85 16.18 5.43
N PHE A 222 -1.63 14.88 5.50
CA PHE A 222 -1.47 14.14 6.74
C PHE A 222 -0.27 13.21 6.61
N ALA A 223 0.49 13.05 7.69
CA ALA A 223 1.69 12.22 7.67
C ALA A 223 1.40 10.82 8.23
N LEU A 224 2.08 9.80 7.72
CA LEU A 224 2.11 8.47 8.32
C LEU A 224 3.55 8.11 8.67
N SER A 225 3.80 7.77 9.93
CA SER A 225 5.08 7.15 10.29
C SER A 225 5.15 5.70 9.76
N GLN A 226 6.37 5.16 9.63
CA GLN A 226 6.58 3.75 9.27
C GLN A 226 5.78 2.81 10.17
N ARG A 227 5.81 3.07 11.49
CA ARG A 227 5.09 2.28 12.49
C ARG A 227 3.59 2.36 12.32
N GLU A 228 3.04 3.55 12.08
CA GLU A 228 1.60 3.71 11.84
C GLU A 228 1.14 3.04 10.56
N LEU A 229 1.95 3.05 9.50
CA LEU A 229 1.62 2.35 8.26
C LEU A 229 1.60 0.83 8.48
N GLU A 230 2.59 0.29 9.21
CA GLU A 230 2.68 -1.14 9.55
C GLU A 230 1.52 -1.61 10.44
N THR A 231 1.10 -0.78 11.39
CA THR A 231 0.00 -1.10 12.31
C THR A 231 -1.33 -0.50 11.89
N LEU A 232 -1.42 0.07 10.68
CA LEU A 232 -2.59 0.79 10.22
C LEU A 232 -3.81 -0.14 10.24
N ASP A 233 -4.85 0.32 10.92
CA ASP A 233 -6.16 -0.31 10.85
C ASP A 233 -7.01 0.39 9.79
N LYS A 234 -7.24 1.68 9.99
CA LYS A 234 -7.95 2.55 9.05
C LYS A 234 -7.53 4.00 9.23
N ILE A 235 -7.77 4.78 8.20
CA ILE A 235 -7.80 6.24 8.25
C ILE A 235 -9.25 6.63 8.14
N GLU A 236 -9.69 7.46 9.08
CA GLU A 236 -11.06 7.92 9.14
C GLU A 236 -11.11 9.42 8.92
N VAL A 237 -11.98 9.84 8.03
CA VAL A 237 -12.22 11.25 7.75
C VAL A 237 -13.62 11.57 8.23
N THR A 238 -13.70 12.55 9.12
CA THR A 238 -14.97 13.12 9.57
C THR A 238 -14.98 14.58 9.16
N PHE A 239 -16.09 15.05 8.60
CA PHE A 239 -16.27 16.47 8.30
C PHE A 239 -17.71 16.89 8.48
N SER A 240 -17.93 18.16 8.77
CA SER A 240 -19.25 18.76 8.88
C SER A 240 -19.32 20.10 8.18
N GLY A 241 -20.50 20.44 7.69
CA GLY A 241 -20.66 21.65 6.90
C GLY A 241 -22.06 21.89 6.37
N SER A 242 -22.14 22.84 5.44
CA SER A 242 -23.37 23.26 4.77
C SER A 242 -23.18 23.42 3.26
N VAL A 243 -24.27 23.32 2.51
CA VAL A 243 -24.27 23.50 1.05
C VAL A 243 -24.56 24.95 0.75
N VAL A 244 -23.68 25.59 -0.01
CA VAL A 244 -23.88 26.94 -0.55
C VAL A 244 -24.52 26.86 -1.94
N THR A 245 -24.01 25.96 -2.79
CA THR A 245 -24.57 25.69 -4.12
C THR A 245 -24.64 24.17 -4.32
N PRO A 246 -25.81 23.62 -4.72
CA PRO A 246 -25.96 22.18 -4.93
C PRO A 246 -24.95 21.63 -5.93
N GLY A 247 -24.46 20.43 -5.68
CA GLY A 247 -23.51 19.74 -6.55
C GLY A 247 -23.05 18.43 -5.92
N LYS A 248 -21.93 17.91 -6.42
CA LYS A 248 -21.32 16.69 -5.89
C LYS A 248 -20.03 17.04 -5.14
N LEU A 249 -19.87 16.53 -3.92
CA LEU A 249 -18.64 16.63 -3.16
C LEU A 249 -17.87 15.33 -3.27
N LEU A 250 -16.63 15.42 -3.72
CA LEU A 250 -15.69 14.32 -3.83
C LEU A 250 -14.56 14.54 -2.83
N VAL A 251 -14.23 13.52 -2.05
CA VAL A 251 -12.99 13.50 -1.28
C VAL A 251 -12.07 12.46 -1.89
N LYS A 252 -10.84 12.87 -2.18
CA LYS A 252 -9.80 11.99 -2.70
C LYS A 252 -8.65 11.89 -1.72
N ALA A 253 -8.08 10.70 -1.57
CA ALA A 253 -6.83 10.48 -0.86
C ALA A 253 -5.78 10.02 -1.86
N ASN A 254 -4.64 10.70 -1.93
CA ASN A 254 -3.57 10.47 -2.91
C ASN A 254 -4.10 10.36 -4.36
N GLY A 255 -5.11 11.17 -4.70
CA GLY A 255 -5.76 11.18 -6.02
C GLY A 255 -6.88 10.13 -6.23
N PHE A 256 -7.03 9.14 -5.36
CA PHE A 256 -8.10 8.13 -5.43
C PHE A 256 -9.37 8.60 -4.71
N VAL A 257 -10.53 8.45 -5.34
CA VAL A 257 -11.83 8.82 -4.76
C VAL A 257 -12.17 7.88 -3.61
N VAL A 258 -12.29 8.44 -2.40
CA VAL A 258 -12.65 7.70 -1.17
C VAL A 258 -14.03 8.06 -0.65
N PHE A 259 -14.59 9.18 -1.11
CA PHE A 259 -15.95 9.61 -0.83
C PHE A 259 -16.50 10.37 -2.02
N GLU A 260 -17.75 10.11 -2.39
CA GLU A 260 -18.43 10.79 -3.48
C GLU A 260 -19.94 10.79 -3.22
N LYS A 261 -20.52 11.98 -3.00
CA LYS A 261 -21.95 12.12 -2.68
C LYS A 261 -22.50 13.46 -3.13
N ASN A 262 -23.80 13.49 -3.44
CA ASN A 262 -24.56 14.75 -3.47
C ASN A 262 -24.75 15.21 -2.02
N TYR A 263 -23.77 15.94 -1.51
CA TYR A 263 -23.73 16.36 -0.12
C TYR A 263 -24.84 17.39 0.15
N VAL A 264 -25.62 17.18 1.20
CA VAL A 264 -26.78 18.00 1.57
C VAL A 264 -26.56 18.79 2.87
N GLY A 265 -25.31 18.82 3.37
CA GLY A 265 -24.95 19.40 4.67
C GLY A 265 -25.02 18.37 5.81
N GLY A 266 -24.62 18.79 7.01
CA GLY A 266 -24.56 17.93 8.20
C GLY A 266 -23.18 17.33 8.42
N SER A 267 -23.10 16.22 9.16
CA SER A 267 -21.83 15.51 9.43
C SER A 267 -21.72 14.24 8.60
N GLU A 268 -20.56 14.01 8.01
CA GLU A 268 -20.23 12.81 7.24
C GLU A 268 -18.97 12.17 7.81
N ARG A 269 -18.94 10.84 7.77
CA ARG A 269 -17.82 10.03 8.25
C ARG A 269 -17.60 8.86 7.31
N PHE A 270 -16.36 8.66 6.88
CA PHE A 270 -15.98 7.52 6.05
C PHE A 270 -14.54 7.10 6.39
N SER A 271 -14.16 5.88 6.00
CA SER A 271 -12.83 5.35 6.28
C SER A 271 -12.25 4.59 5.10
N PHE A 272 -10.92 4.59 5.00
CA PHE A 272 -10.15 3.84 4.02
C PHE A 272 -8.88 3.27 4.68
N ASN A 273 -8.15 2.38 4.00
CA ASN A 273 -6.92 1.79 4.54
C ASN A 273 -5.95 1.39 3.40
N HIS A 274 -4.85 0.73 3.74
CA HIS A 274 -3.84 0.28 2.76
C HIS A 274 -4.35 -0.78 1.77
N GLN A 275 -5.46 -1.46 2.07
CA GLN A 275 -6.07 -2.46 1.19
C GLN A 275 -6.90 -1.79 0.10
N THR A 276 -7.48 -0.63 0.38
CA THR A 276 -8.32 0.11 -0.56
C THR A 276 -7.55 1.20 -1.32
N LEU A 277 -6.40 1.63 -0.81
CA LEU A 277 -5.68 2.79 -1.35
C LEU A 277 -4.16 2.67 -1.12
N PRO A 278 -3.31 3.01 -2.11
CA PRO A 278 -1.86 3.05 -1.92
C PRO A 278 -1.47 4.22 -1.00
N LEU A 279 -1.14 3.89 0.25
CA LEU A 279 -0.64 4.83 1.26
C LEU A 279 0.89 4.73 1.34
N SER A 280 1.54 5.86 1.57
CA SER A 280 3.00 5.94 1.68
C SER A 280 3.42 6.44 3.06
N VAL A 281 4.65 6.10 3.46
CA VAL A 281 5.31 6.72 4.62
C VAL A 281 5.59 8.18 4.31
N GLY A 282 5.42 9.05 5.31
CA GLY A 282 5.53 10.51 5.14
C GLY A 282 4.19 11.14 4.74
N ASN A 283 4.24 12.19 3.93
CA ASN A 283 3.06 12.98 3.60
C ASN A 283 2.15 12.25 2.60
N ASN A 284 0.88 12.21 2.93
CA ASN A 284 -0.23 11.79 2.07
C ASN A 284 -1.17 12.98 1.92
N ALA A 285 -1.87 13.06 0.79
CA ALA A 285 -2.75 14.18 0.47
C ALA A 285 -4.22 13.77 0.55
N LEU A 286 -5.04 14.58 1.20
CA LEU A 286 -6.48 14.53 1.17
C LEU A 286 -6.99 15.78 0.43
N SER A 287 -7.85 15.60 -0.57
CA SER A 287 -8.38 16.71 -1.36
C SER A 287 -9.91 16.67 -1.40
N PHE A 288 -10.55 17.79 -1.05
CA PHE A 288 -11.98 17.99 -1.21
C PHE A 288 -12.23 18.72 -2.52
N VAL A 289 -13.06 18.17 -3.40
CA VAL A 289 -13.32 18.68 -4.75
C VAL A 289 -14.82 18.82 -4.93
N ALA A 290 -15.28 20.00 -5.31
CA ALA A 290 -16.65 20.16 -5.77
C ALA A 290 -16.77 19.87 -7.27
N GLN A 291 -17.87 19.23 -7.67
CA GLN A 291 -18.22 18.97 -9.06
C GLN A 291 -19.60 19.55 -9.39
N GLY A 292 -19.81 19.87 -10.67
CA GLY A 292 -21.06 20.44 -11.16
C GLY A 292 -21.30 21.88 -10.72
N GLY A 293 -20.22 22.63 -10.40
CA GLY A 293 -20.32 23.99 -9.88
C GLY A 293 -20.80 24.08 -8.42
N GLY A 294 -20.78 22.95 -7.69
CA GLY A 294 -21.13 22.93 -6.27
C GLY A 294 -20.20 23.81 -5.43
N LEU A 295 -20.74 24.36 -4.35
CA LEU A 295 -19.99 25.11 -3.34
C LEU A 295 -20.41 24.61 -1.97
N PHE A 296 -19.45 24.22 -1.14
CA PHE A 296 -19.71 23.61 0.16
C PHE A 296 -18.85 24.27 1.23
N ASN A 297 -19.47 24.83 2.25
CA ASN A 297 -18.76 25.28 3.44
C ASN A 297 -18.46 24.04 4.28
N VAL A 298 -17.17 23.78 4.53
CA VAL A 298 -16.70 22.75 5.44
C VAL A 298 -16.22 23.44 6.70
N ASP A 299 -17.04 23.40 7.74
CA ASP A 299 -16.83 24.12 9.00
C ASP A 299 -15.85 23.37 9.92
N SER A 300 -15.86 22.04 9.85
CA SER A 300 -14.88 21.23 10.56
C SER A 300 -14.52 20.01 9.72
N SER A 301 -13.24 19.68 9.68
CA SER A 301 -12.79 18.42 9.11
C SER A 301 -11.60 17.88 9.89
N ARG A 302 -11.61 16.56 10.09
CA ARG A 302 -10.59 15.84 10.84
C ARG A 302 -10.25 14.54 10.14
N VAL A 303 -8.96 14.24 10.10
CA VAL A 303 -8.39 12.97 9.66
C VAL A 303 -7.80 12.28 10.88
N GLU A 304 -8.35 11.12 11.23
CA GLU A 304 -7.88 10.31 12.36
C GLU A 304 -7.24 9.01 11.82
N VAL A 305 -5.98 8.79 12.17
CA VAL A 305 -5.24 7.57 11.85
C VAL A 305 -5.46 6.60 12.99
N PHE A 306 -6.14 5.49 12.71
CA PHE A 306 -6.35 4.43 13.67
C PHE A 306 -5.27 3.36 13.49
N SER A 307 -4.44 3.22 14.51
CA SER A 307 -3.43 2.18 14.58
C SER A 307 -3.87 1.08 15.52
N SER A 308 -3.48 -0.13 15.16
CA SER A 308 -3.67 -1.31 15.99
C SER A 308 -2.72 -1.25 17.20
N SER A 309 -3.27 -1.20 18.42
CA SER A 309 -2.55 -0.69 19.59
C SER A 309 -1.68 -1.71 20.33
N THR A 310 -1.88 -3.01 20.15
CA THR A 310 -1.05 -4.03 20.84
C THR A 310 -0.84 -5.27 19.97
N ALA A 311 0.42 -5.61 19.65
CA ALA A 311 0.75 -6.98 19.26
C ALA A 311 0.63 -7.83 20.52
N VAL A 312 -0.49 -8.55 20.70
CA VAL A 312 -0.68 -9.39 21.87
C VAL A 312 0.28 -10.57 21.79
N GLU A 313 1.37 -10.49 22.54
CA GLU A 313 2.26 -11.60 22.81
C GLU A 313 1.62 -12.54 23.83
N LYS A 314 1.53 -13.83 23.52
CA LYS A 314 1.15 -14.86 24.48
C LYS A 314 2.32 -15.79 24.72
N ARG A 315 2.62 -16.03 26.00
CA ARG A 315 3.60 -17.03 26.44
C ARG A 315 2.91 -18.24 27.04
N ARG A 316 3.44 -19.42 26.77
CA ARG A 316 3.08 -20.70 27.37
C ARG A 316 4.35 -21.48 27.63
N SER A 317 4.35 -22.33 28.64
CA SER A 317 5.42 -23.30 28.84
C SER A 317 4.87 -24.71 28.73
N PHE A 318 5.74 -25.64 28.34
CA PHE A 318 5.45 -27.07 28.31
C PHE A 318 6.67 -27.85 28.78
N THR A 319 6.45 -29.02 29.39
CA THR A 319 7.53 -29.84 29.95
C THR A 319 7.84 -31.02 29.06
N VAL A 320 9.12 -31.23 28.73
CA VAL A 320 9.61 -32.39 27.97
C VAL A 320 10.32 -33.35 28.92
N THR A 321 9.84 -34.58 29.00
CA THR A 321 10.48 -35.64 29.80
C THR A 321 11.71 -36.20 29.08
N GLU A 322 12.60 -36.89 29.79
CA GLU A 322 13.75 -37.57 29.16
C GLU A 322 13.33 -38.57 28.07
N SER A 323 12.23 -39.31 28.28
CA SER A 323 11.71 -40.26 27.29
C SER A 323 11.24 -39.56 26.02
N GLN A 324 10.53 -38.44 26.13
CA GLN A 324 10.10 -37.62 25.00
C GLN A 324 11.29 -36.96 24.29
N PHE A 325 12.27 -36.47 25.06
CA PHE A 325 13.49 -35.88 24.52
C PHE A 325 14.33 -36.89 23.73
N ASN A 326 14.41 -38.12 24.22
CA ASN A 326 15.07 -39.22 23.51
C ASN A 326 14.29 -39.67 22.26
N LEU A 327 12.96 -39.57 22.27
CA LEU A 327 12.13 -39.82 21.08
C LEU A 327 12.42 -38.78 19.99
N LEU A 328 12.52 -37.50 20.34
CA LEU A 328 12.90 -36.40 19.45
C LEU A 328 14.33 -36.51 18.88
N ASN A 329 15.13 -37.45 19.38
CA ASN A 329 16.43 -37.79 18.78
C ASN A 329 16.30 -38.72 17.56
N LYS A 330 15.16 -39.40 17.44
CA LYS A 330 14.84 -40.34 16.35
C LYS A 330 13.78 -39.77 15.42
N THR A 331 12.95 -38.85 15.90
CA THR A 331 11.82 -38.26 15.18
C THR A 331 11.79 -36.74 15.35
N SER A 332 10.92 -36.05 14.59
CA SER A 332 10.67 -34.62 14.76
C SER A 332 9.44 -34.38 15.64
N GLY A 333 9.44 -33.28 16.38
CA GLY A 333 8.24 -32.77 17.04
C GLY A 333 7.42 -31.88 16.12
N VAL A 334 6.13 -31.76 16.39
CA VAL A 334 5.21 -30.87 15.67
C VAL A 334 4.35 -30.08 16.65
N ILE A 335 4.23 -28.78 16.42
CA ILE A 335 3.24 -27.91 17.05
C ILE A 335 2.09 -27.73 16.06
N ASN A 336 0.93 -28.25 16.41
CA ASN A 336 -0.32 -28.09 15.67
C ASN A 336 -1.08 -26.89 16.24
N ILE A 337 -1.25 -25.85 15.43
CA ILE A 337 -1.91 -24.60 15.79
C ILE A 337 -3.24 -24.55 15.07
N ASN A 338 -4.34 -24.73 15.80
CA ASN A 338 -5.68 -24.66 15.23
C ASN A 338 -6.17 -23.21 15.23
N VAL A 339 -6.25 -22.60 14.06
CA VAL A 339 -6.78 -21.24 13.85
C VAL A 339 -8.25 -21.36 13.45
N SER A 340 -9.17 -20.95 14.34
CA SER A 340 -10.61 -21.00 14.04
C SER A 340 -11.04 -19.87 13.12
N ASN A 341 -10.44 -18.69 13.29
CA ASN A 341 -10.83 -17.49 12.55
C ASN A 341 -9.64 -16.53 12.34
N ILE A 342 -9.65 -15.81 11.23
CA ILE A 342 -8.67 -14.78 10.87
C ILE A 342 -9.44 -13.47 10.69
N LEU A 343 -9.48 -12.66 11.75
CA LEU A 343 -10.18 -11.37 11.76
C LEU A 343 -9.40 -10.30 11.00
N LYS A 344 -8.06 -10.35 11.08
CA LYS A 344 -7.15 -9.49 10.31
C LYS A 344 -6.02 -10.36 9.76
N PRO A 345 -5.78 -10.37 8.44
CA PRO A 345 -4.64 -11.07 7.85
C PRO A 345 -3.32 -10.57 8.42
N GLY A 346 -2.36 -11.47 8.53
CA GLY A 346 -1.01 -11.17 9.00
C GLY A 346 -0.24 -12.45 9.23
N SER A 347 1.02 -12.34 9.64
CA SER A 347 1.86 -13.48 9.97
C SER A 347 1.73 -13.87 11.45
N LEU A 348 1.93 -15.15 11.75
CA LEU A 348 2.09 -15.68 13.09
C LEU A 348 3.54 -16.13 13.28
N THR A 349 4.22 -15.55 14.26
CA THR A 349 5.56 -15.93 14.70
C THR A 349 5.44 -16.76 15.97
N VAL A 350 6.00 -17.97 15.93
CA VAL A 350 6.09 -18.89 17.08
C VAL A 350 7.55 -19.09 17.40
N ALA A 351 7.95 -18.75 18.62
CA ALA A 351 9.28 -19.03 19.13
C ALA A 351 9.23 -20.15 20.17
N ILE A 352 10.14 -21.12 20.02
CA ILE A 352 10.38 -22.23 20.94
C ILE A 352 11.79 -22.00 21.50
N ASN A 353 11.90 -21.62 22.77
CA ASN A 353 13.16 -21.21 23.39
C ASN A 353 13.91 -20.18 22.52
N ASN A 354 15.00 -20.58 21.86
CA ASN A 354 15.86 -19.72 21.03
C ASN A 354 15.56 -19.76 19.53
N ARG A 355 14.67 -20.65 19.08
CA ARG A 355 14.29 -20.76 17.66
C ARG A 355 12.98 -20.02 17.41
N SER A 356 12.90 -19.25 16.33
CA SER A 356 11.68 -18.58 15.90
C SER A 356 11.29 -19.01 14.48
N VAL A 357 10.01 -19.25 14.27
CA VAL A 357 9.42 -19.62 12.97
C VAL A 357 8.25 -18.69 12.69
N GLN A 358 8.28 -18.00 11.55
CA GLN A 358 7.18 -17.18 11.05
C GLN A 358 6.40 -17.97 10.01
N ILE A 359 5.08 -17.99 10.13
CA ILE A 359 4.15 -18.60 9.19
C ILE A 359 3.08 -17.61 8.74
N ASN A 360 2.49 -17.85 7.57
CA ASN A 360 1.27 -17.18 7.13
C ASN A 360 0.09 -18.09 7.51
N PRO A 361 -0.58 -17.85 8.65
CA PRO A 361 -1.63 -18.72 9.15
C PRO A 361 -2.80 -18.81 8.18
N GLN A 362 -3.33 -20.01 8.03
CA GLN A 362 -4.60 -20.29 7.35
C GLN A 362 -5.63 -20.80 8.37
N THR A 363 -6.92 -20.63 8.10
CA THR A 363 -7.97 -21.25 8.92
C THR A 363 -7.79 -22.77 8.91
N GLY A 364 -7.86 -23.40 10.08
CA GLY A 364 -7.59 -24.82 10.28
C GLY A 364 -6.26 -25.08 10.99
N ILE A 365 -5.69 -26.27 10.77
CA ILE A 365 -4.47 -26.71 11.46
C ILE A 365 -3.24 -26.25 10.69
N ASN A 366 -2.41 -25.45 11.35
CA ASN A 366 -1.10 -25.03 10.88
C ASN A 366 -0.03 -25.81 11.63
N HIS A 367 1.02 -26.26 10.93
CA HIS A 367 2.05 -27.12 11.48
C HIS A 367 3.39 -26.40 11.58
N ILE A 368 4.06 -26.52 12.73
CA ILE A 368 5.44 -26.05 12.92
C ILE A 368 6.28 -27.22 13.43
N ASN A 369 7.28 -27.61 12.65
CA ASN A 369 8.18 -28.70 13.02
C ASN A 369 9.33 -28.20 13.90
N PHE A 370 9.62 -28.95 14.96
CA PHE A 370 10.77 -28.74 15.84
C PHE A 370 11.53 -30.04 16.05
N ASN A 371 12.75 -29.96 16.56
CA ASN A 371 13.57 -31.13 16.85
C ASN A 371 14.23 -31.00 18.22
N LYS A 372 15.06 -31.99 18.57
CA LYS A 372 15.79 -32.03 19.84
C LYS A 372 16.64 -30.79 20.13
N ALA A 373 17.17 -30.11 19.12
CA ALA A 373 17.99 -28.90 19.31
C ALA A 373 17.17 -27.67 19.74
N ASP A 374 15.84 -27.71 19.54
CA ASP A 374 14.93 -26.60 19.86
C ASP A 374 14.40 -26.66 21.29
N VAL A 375 14.55 -27.79 21.97
CA VAL A 375 14.01 -28.07 23.30
C VAL A 375 15.08 -28.54 24.27
N VAL A 376 14.78 -28.46 25.56
CA VAL A 376 15.58 -29.01 26.66
C VAL A 376 14.74 -29.96 27.49
N VAL A 377 15.37 -30.90 28.19
CA VAL A 377 14.67 -31.70 29.21
C VAL A 377 14.20 -30.76 30.33
N GLY A 378 12.93 -30.86 30.72
CA GLY A 378 12.30 -29.94 31.65
C GLY A 378 11.41 -28.91 30.95
N GLU A 379 11.34 -27.70 31.51
CA GLU A 379 10.44 -26.65 31.06
C GLU A 379 10.96 -25.93 29.81
N ASN A 380 10.10 -25.78 28.81
CA ASN A 380 10.37 -25.11 27.54
C ASN A 380 9.38 -23.97 27.33
N ASN A 381 9.82 -22.86 26.74
CA ASN A 381 9.00 -21.68 26.54
C ASN A 381 8.52 -21.56 25.10
N LEU A 382 7.22 -21.34 24.93
CA LEU A 382 6.58 -20.96 23.68
C LEU A 382 6.14 -19.50 23.75
N LYS A 383 6.55 -18.71 22.75
CA LYS A 383 6.10 -17.34 22.54
C LYS A 383 5.39 -17.23 21.21
N PHE A 384 4.16 -16.73 21.24
CA PHE A 384 3.33 -16.50 20.07
C PHE A 384 3.15 -15.00 19.88
N THR A 385 3.42 -14.50 18.67
CA THR A 385 3.25 -13.09 18.29
C THR A 385 2.63 -13.06 16.90
N ALA A 386 1.58 -12.28 16.68
CA ALA A 386 0.99 -12.13 15.35
C ALA A 386 0.93 -10.67 14.93
N THR A 387 1.14 -10.42 13.63
CA THR A 387 0.91 -9.11 12.99
C THR A 387 -0.54 -8.94 12.51
N GLY A 388 -1.32 -10.03 12.51
CA GLY A 388 -2.75 -10.03 12.22
C GLY A 388 -3.61 -10.02 13.49
N ASN A 389 -4.84 -10.53 13.39
CA ASN A 389 -5.72 -10.84 14.52
C ASN A 389 -6.31 -12.23 14.28
N LEU A 390 -5.87 -13.19 15.09
CA LEU A 390 -6.11 -14.62 14.93
C LEU A 390 -6.82 -15.16 16.16
N GLU A 391 -7.82 -16.02 15.96
CA GLU A 391 -8.44 -16.79 17.02
C GLU A 391 -7.87 -18.20 17.03
N ILE A 392 -7.17 -18.55 18.12
CA ILE A 392 -6.45 -19.82 18.27
C ILE A 392 -7.02 -20.56 19.48
N PRO A 393 -8.13 -21.31 19.31
CA PRO A 393 -8.77 -22.03 20.42
C PRO A 393 -7.89 -23.16 20.96
N GLN A 394 -6.97 -23.71 20.16
CA GLN A 394 -6.19 -24.87 20.55
C GLN A 394 -4.80 -24.89 19.91
N VAL A 395 -3.80 -25.23 20.72
CA VAL A 395 -2.47 -25.63 20.30
C VAL A 395 -2.16 -27.00 20.91
N VAL A 396 -1.56 -27.90 20.11
CA VAL A 396 -1.12 -29.23 20.55
C VAL A 396 0.35 -29.41 20.20
N VAL A 397 1.17 -29.75 21.19
CA VAL A 397 2.58 -30.08 21.01
C VAL A 397 2.73 -31.59 21.02
N LYS A 398 3.36 -32.16 19.99
CA LYS A 398 3.56 -33.61 19.84
C LYS A 398 5.02 -33.95 19.56
N ALA A 399 5.45 -35.12 20.00
CA ALA A 399 6.59 -35.84 19.42
C ALA A 399 6.03 -36.93 18.49
N LEU A 400 6.53 -36.97 17.25
CA LEU A 400 6.14 -37.99 16.26
C LEU A 400 6.88 -39.31 16.47
#